data_AF-K1U3S3-F1
#
_entry.id   AF-K1U3S3-F1
#
_cell.length_a   1.000
_cell.length_b   1.000
_cell.length_c   1.000
_cell.angle_alpha   90.00
_cell.angle_beta   90.00
_cell.angle_gamma   90.00
#
_symmetry.space_group_name_H-M   'P 1'
#
loop_
_entity.id
_entity.type
_entity.pdbx_description
1 polymer ?
#
loop_
_entity_poly.entity_id
_entity_poly.type
_entity_poly.pdbx_seq_one_letter_code
_entity_poly.pdbx_strand_id
1 'polypeptide(L)'
;MCYKNEYQKRAHGEVEQIFRELLPEAGLHVREEQIRLCHEMLDALMKNEITLCDAGVGIGKTYAYLTACILMRKYSVLHSGYSGCDRRSVVVSTSSIALQKAIIEEYVPFLSDVLLKADLLQGELKAVVRKGKEHFVCDYRLAQRLEAVRDKNKNQAQMEALKSLRHNFDLDSVHNLSGFDRRLVCVPKFCPRECPGKVECRYQKHLDSSRKEDIFLQICNHNYLLADAMHRANGYRPLLADYRALVVDEAHKLPEAASQMYGRSIGREDVQEIAYFLGREHKGTDGKRLMEGFSALQAEIRKHRKDGTEDMAGKESFYFPPGAGTALAQMQERLQLMIKRLAGNIPYWIFRRMEEMEELFGWFLKNDKRYILFY
;
A
#
# COMPACT_ATOMS: atom_id res chain seq x y z
N MET A 1 23.72 -19.40 19.60
CA MET A 1 23.23 -19.83 18.26
C MET A 1 24.25 -20.77 17.63
N CYS A 2 23.85 -21.97 17.19
CA CYS A 2 24.70 -22.84 16.35
C CYS A 2 24.50 -22.42 14.89
N TYR A 3 25.46 -21.69 14.31
CA TYR A 3 25.41 -21.24 12.93
C TYR A 3 25.75 -22.39 11.97
N LYS A 4 24.91 -22.64 10.96
CA LYS A 4 25.11 -23.73 9.98
C LYS A 4 26.11 -23.36 8.87
N ASN A 5 26.41 -22.07 8.70
CA ASN A 5 27.23 -21.56 7.59
C ASN A 5 28.21 -20.47 8.10
N GLU A 6 29.46 -20.49 7.62
CA GLU A 6 30.50 -19.52 7.97
C GLU A 6 30.06 -18.07 7.67
N TYR A 7 29.35 -17.82 6.56
CA TYR A 7 28.91 -16.45 6.28
C TYR A 7 27.76 -15.98 7.17
N GLN A 8 26.92 -16.88 7.68
CA GLN A 8 25.93 -16.50 8.70
C GLN A 8 26.66 -16.05 9.97
N LYS A 9 27.69 -16.78 10.40
CA LYS A 9 28.50 -16.39 11.55
C LYS A 9 29.18 -15.03 11.35
N ARG A 10 29.74 -14.78 10.16
CA ARG A 10 30.35 -13.48 9.82
C ARG A 10 29.33 -12.35 9.80
N ALA A 11 28.15 -12.57 9.20
CA ALA A 11 27.09 -11.57 9.16
C ALA A 11 26.59 -11.20 10.56
N HIS A 12 26.38 -12.18 11.44
CA HIS A 12 26.04 -11.92 12.84
C HIS A 12 27.19 -11.23 13.59
N GLY A 13 28.45 -11.56 13.30
CA GLY A 13 29.60 -10.82 13.83
C GLY A 13 29.61 -9.34 13.41
N GLU A 14 29.29 -9.04 12.15
CA GLU A 14 29.16 -7.67 11.67
C GLU A 14 27.97 -6.93 12.30
N VAL A 15 26.87 -7.60 12.62
CA VAL A 15 25.77 -6.98 13.41
C VAL A 15 26.33 -6.46 14.74
N GLU A 16 27.05 -7.30 15.48
CA GLU A 16 27.60 -6.93 16.78
C GLU A 16 28.60 -5.78 16.65
N GLN A 17 29.51 -5.84 15.67
CA GLN A 17 30.48 -4.77 15.39
C GLN A 17 29.78 -3.45 15.06
N ILE A 18 28.78 -3.47 14.17
CA ILE A 18 28.04 -2.27 13.75
C ILE A 18 27.36 -1.62 14.97
N PHE A 19 26.61 -2.39 15.76
CA PHE A 19 25.82 -1.82 16.85
C PHE A 19 26.61 -1.52 18.13
N ARG A 20 27.71 -2.23 18.41
CA ARG A 20 28.51 -2.04 19.64
C ARG A 20 29.71 -1.11 19.46
N GLU A 21 30.22 -0.96 18.24
CA GLU A 21 31.42 -0.17 17.97
C GLU A 21 31.11 1.00 17.01
N LEU A 22 30.68 0.70 15.78
CA LEU A 22 30.60 1.72 14.72
C LEU A 22 29.50 2.77 14.96
N LEU A 23 28.29 2.33 15.35
CA LEU A 23 27.19 3.26 15.62
C LEU A 23 27.46 4.12 16.87
N PRO A 24 28.02 3.57 17.98
CA PRO A 24 28.46 4.37 19.12
C PRO A 24 29.54 5.39 18.81
N GLU A 25 30.56 5.03 18.00
CA GLU A 25 31.58 5.98 17.53
C GLU A 25 30.97 7.13 16.73
N ALA A 26 29.85 6.87 16.04
CA ALA A 26 29.07 7.86 15.31
C ALA A 26 28.02 8.60 16.17
N GLY A 27 28.00 8.39 17.50
CA GLY A 27 27.16 9.13 18.44
C GLY A 27 25.83 8.48 18.81
N LEU A 28 25.59 7.20 18.48
CA LEU A 28 24.40 6.46 18.90
C LEU A 28 24.63 5.68 20.21
N HIS A 29 23.55 5.25 20.85
CA HIS A 29 23.64 4.43 22.07
C HIS A 29 23.36 2.96 21.76
N VAL A 30 24.13 2.08 22.41
CA VAL A 30 23.95 0.62 22.35
C VAL A 30 22.63 0.24 23.03
N ARG A 31 21.82 -0.59 22.34
CA ARG A 31 20.57 -1.14 22.85
C ARG A 31 20.48 -2.63 22.54
N GLU A 32 20.47 -3.49 23.56
CA GLU A 32 20.45 -4.95 23.38
C GLU A 32 19.21 -5.44 22.63
N GLU A 33 18.04 -4.84 22.88
CA GLU A 33 16.80 -5.20 22.18
C GLU A 33 16.89 -4.92 20.68
N GLN A 34 17.57 -3.85 20.29
CA GLN A 34 17.80 -3.48 18.89
C GLN A 34 18.71 -4.48 18.18
N ILE A 35 19.78 -4.91 18.86
CA ILE A 35 20.74 -5.90 18.36
C ILE A 35 20.04 -7.25 18.18
N ARG A 36 19.30 -7.68 19.20
CA ARG A 36 18.51 -8.91 19.15
C ARG A 36 17.50 -8.88 17.99
N LEU A 37 16.78 -7.77 17.83
CA LEU A 37 15.84 -7.59 16.72
C LEU A 37 16.54 -7.71 15.36
N CYS A 38 17.72 -7.10 15.20
CA CYS A 38 18.50 -7.20 13.98
C CYS A 38 18.92 -8.64 13.68
N HIS A 39 19.34 -9.42 14.68
CA HIS A 39 19.70 -10.83 14.50
C HIS A 39 18.52 -11.68 14.05
N GLU A 40 17.36 -11.55 14.72
CA GLU A 40 16.15 -12.30 14.36
C GLU A 40 15.69 -11.99 12.93
N MET A 41 15.72 -10.71 12.54
CA MET A 41 15.42 -10.29 11.17
C MET A 41 16.42 -10.83 10.16
N LEU A 42 17.72 -10.76 10.48
CA LEU A 42 18.78 -11.25 9.59
C LEU A 42 18.67 -12.76 9.35
N ASP A 43 18.41 -13.54 10.40
CA ASP A 43 18.20 -14.97 10.32
C ASP A 43 17.04 -15.33 9.38
N ALA A 44 15.89 -14.66 9.54
CA ALA A 44 14.71 -14.88 8.70
C ALA A 44 14.98 -14.49 7.23
N LEU A 45 15.61 -13.33 7.02
CA LEU A 45 15.99 -12.82 5.70
C LEU A 45 16.97 -13.78 4.97
N MET A 46 17.95 -14.34 5.68
CA MET A 46 18.89 -15.30 5.09
C MET A 46 18.26 -16.66 4.79
N LYS A 47 17.24 -17.08 5.55
CA LYS A 47 16.51 -18.34 5.33
C LYS A 47 15.34 -18.22 4.34
N ASN A 48 15.06 -17.00 3.85
CA ASN A 48 13.85 -16.68 3.08
C ASN A 48 12.55 -17.04 3.84
N GLU A 49 12.53 -16.82 5.15
CA GLU A 49 11.39 -17.07 6.03
C GLU A 49 10.66 -15.77 6.38
N ILE A 50 9.39 -15.89 6.77
CA ILE A 50 8.61 -14.77 7.30
C ILE A 50 8.80 -14.75 8.82
N THR A 51 9.19 -13.61 9.36
CA THR A 51 9.23 -13.38 10.81
C THR A 51 8.30 -12.24 11.21
N LEU A 52 7.67 -12.37 12.36
CA LEU A 52 6.85 -11.34 12.98
C LEU A 52 7.54 -10.93 14.28
N CYS A 53 8.02 -9.69 14.34
CA CYS A 53 8.70 -9.15 15.50
C CYS A 53 7.84 -8.08 16.16
N ASP A 54 7.48 -8.29 17.42
CA ASP A 54 6.94 -7.23 18.26
C ASP A 54 8.11 -6.50 18.94
N ALA A 55 8.13 -5.18 18.78
CA ALA A 55 9.27 -4.35 19.13
C ALA A 55 8.75 -3.03 19.71
N GLY A 56 9.21 -2.71 20.92
CA GLY A 56 8.82 -1.49 21.64
C GLY A 56 9.06 -0.21 20.83
N VAL A 57 8.29 0.82 21.13
CA VAL A 57 8.47 2.14 20.51
C VAL A 57 9.81 2.73 20.97
N GLY A 58 10.56 3.33 20.04
CA GLY A 58 11.81 4.04 20.37
C GLY A 58 13.06 3.17 20.52
N ILE A 59 12.97 1.84 20.35
CA ILE A 59 14.14 0.94 20.45
C ILE A 59 15.09 1.03 19.25
N GLY A 60 14.76 1.81 18.22
CA GLY A 60 15.59 1.94 17.01
C GLY A 60 15.33 0.85 15.95
N LYS A 61 14.07 0.41 15.81
CA LYS A 61 13.62 -0.60 14.82
C LYS A 61 14.15 -0.34 13.40
N THR A 62 14.18 0.93 12.99
CA THR A 62 14.65 1.37 11.67
C THR A 62 16.08 0.94 11.38
N TYR A 63 17.01 1.23 12.29
CA TYR A 63 18.40 0.80 12.11
C TYR A 63 18.52 -0.72 12.13
N ALA A 64 17.75 -1.43 12.98
CA ALA A 64 17.78 -2.89 13.04
C ALA A 64 17.41 -3.54 11.69
N TYR A 65 16.28 -3.18 11.10
CA TYR A 65 15.89 -3.79 9.81
C TYR A 65 16.77 -3.32 8.65
N LEU A 66 17.24 -2.06 8.65
CA LEU A 66 18.13 -1.56 7.59
C LEU A 66 19.47 -2.29 7.61
N THR A 67 20.10 -2.44 8.78
CA THR A 67 21.36 -3.18 8.95
C THR A 67 21.17 -4.64 8.53
N ALA A 68 20.09 -5.31 8.98
CA ALA A 68 19.80 -6.68 8.57
C ALA A 68 19.67 -6.82 7.04
N CYS A 69 18.99 -5.87 6.38
CA CYS A 69 18.84 -5.85 4.93
C CYS A 69 20.16 -5.62 4.18
N ILE A 70 21.03 -4.73 4.69
CA ILE A 70 22.35 -4.44 4.13
C ILE A 70 23.23 -5.70 4.21
N LEU A 71 23.29 -6.33 5.38
CA LEU A 71 24.10 -7.53 5.61
C LEU A 71 23.55 -8.73 4.81
N MET A 72 22.23 -8.90 4.74
CA MET A 72 21.63 -9.90 3.86
C MET A 72 22.09 -9.70 2.42
N ARG A 73 22.07 -8.47 1.89
CA ARG A 73 22.52 -8.20 0.51
C ARG A 73 24.00 -8.51 0.35
N LYS A 74 24.86 -8.01 1.25
CA LYS A 74 26.31 -8.24 1.24
C LYS A 74 26.66 -9.73 1.22
N TYR A 75 26.02 -10.52 2.08
CA TYR A 75 26.31 -11.94 2.23
C TYR A 75 25.53 -12.86 1.28
N SER A 76 24.43 -12.40 0.68
CA SER A 76 23.69 -13.14 -0.36
C SER A 76 24.51 -13.38 -1.63
N VAL A 77 25.41 -12.44 -1.94
CA VAL A 77 26.37 -12.53 -3.05
C VAL A 77 27.32 -13.71 -2.86
N LEU A 78 27.61 -14.09 -1.61
CA LEU A 78 28.60 -15.12 -1.27
C LEU A 78 27.98 -16.53 -1.08
N HIS A 79 26.67 -16.60 -0.85
CA HIS A 79 25.92 -17.84 -0.62
C HIS A 79 25.43 -18.52 -1.90
N SER A 80 25.26 -17.75 -2.97
CA SER A 80 24.74 -18.27 -4.23
C SER A 80 25.92 -18.79 -5.04
N GLY A 81 26.15 -20.10 -5.07
CA GLY A 81 27.13 -20.76 -5.98
C GLY A 81 26.80 -20.58 -7.48
N TYR A 82 25.90 -19.65 -7.82
CA TYR A 82 25.54 -19.19 -9.14
C TYR A 82 26.24 -17.86 -9.40
N SER A 83 26.79 -17.68 -10.60
CA SER A 83 27.57 -16.52 -11.06
C SER A 83 26.82 -15.18 -11.14
N GLY A 84 25.83 -14.92 -10.28
CA GLY A 84 25.08 -13.66 -10.24
C GLY A 84 25.04 -13.08 -8.84
N CYS A 85 25.60 -11.88 -8.65
CA CYS A 85 25.28 -11.05 -7.51
C CYS A 85 23.78 -10.72 -7.56
N ASP A 86 22.98 -11.20 -6.59
CA ASP A 86 21.59 -10.77 -6.51
C ASP A 86 21.52 -9.31 -6.07
N ARG A 87 21.43 -8.40 -7.05
CA ARG A 87 21.40 -6.96 -6.82
C ARG A 87 19.99 -6.43 -6.56
N ARG A 88 18.96 -7.30 -6.52
CA ARG A 88 17.57 -6.88 -6.29
C ARG A 88 17.46 -6.02 -5.03
N SER A 89 16.62 -5.00 -5.15
CA SER A 89 16.38 -4.05 -4.07
C SER A 89 15.66 -4.68 -2.87
N VAL A 90 15.62 -3.96 -1.76
CA VAL A 90 14.77 -4.25 -0.60
C VAL A 90 13.60 -3.27 -0.61
N VAL A 91 12.40 -3.76 -0.33
CA VAL A 91 11.22 -2.90 -0.15
C VAL A 91 10.96 -2.70 1.34
N VAL A 92 10.79 -1.44 1.74
CA VAL A 92 10.28 -1.07 3.07
C VAL A 92 8.91 -0.42 2.90
N SER A 93 7.90 -1.01 3.51
CA SER A 93 6.55 -0.46 3.56
C SER A 93 6.28 0.13 4.92
N THR A 94 5.90 1.41 4.98
CA THR A 94 5.57 2.10 6.23
C THR A 94 4.36 3.02 6.08
N SER A 95 3.55 3.11 7.12
CA SER A 95 2.39 4.00 7.16
C SER A 95 2.73 5.49 7.33
N SER A 96 3.92 5.83 7.83
CA SER A 96 4.28 7.21 8.20
C SER A 96 5.05 7.94 7.11
N ILE A 97 4.50 9.03 6.56
CA ILE A 97 5.20 9.91 5.61
C ILE A 97 6.46 10.51 6.25
N ALA A 98 6.40 10.86 7.54
CA ALA A 98 7.56 11.38 8.26
C ALA A 98 8.69 10.36 8.34
N LEU A 99 8.36 9.08 8.58
CA LEU A 99 9.36 8.02 8.60
C LEU A 99 9.94 7.77 7.21
N GLN A 100 9.13 7.83 6.14
CA GLN A 100 9.64 7.73 4.77
C GLN A 100 10.69 8.81 4.46
N LYS A 101 10.44 10.06 4.89
CA LYS A 101 11.39 11.16 4.75
C LYS A 101 12.65 10.92 5.57
N ALA A 102 12.50 10.59 6.84
CA ALA A 102 13.63 10.33 7.73
C ALA A 102 14.51 9.18 7.19
N ILE A 103 13.92 8.12 6.63
CA ILE A 103 14.71 7.01 6.05
C ILE A 103 15.62 7.51 4.93
N ILE A 104 15.12 8.39 4.06
CA ILE A 104 15.89 8.89 2.90
C ILE A 104 16.86 10.00 3.27
N GLU A 105 16.44 10.92 4.12
CA GLU A 105 17.18 12.15 4.42
C GLU A 105 18.18 11.95 5.57
N GLU A 106 17.93 10.99 6.47
CA GLU A 106 18.73 10.79 7.69
C GLU A 106 19.27 9.36 7.79
N TYR A 107 18.41 8.33 7.93
CA TYR A 107 18.86 6.98 8.29
C TYR A 107 19.76 6.32 7.23
N VAL A 108 19.35 6.35 5.96
CA VAL A 108 20.12 5.74 4.86
C VAL A 108 21.44 6.48 4.62
N PRO A 109 21.47 7.82 4.50
CA PRO A 109 22.73 8.57 4.38
C PRO A 109 23.67 8.31 5.56
N PHE A 110 23.16 8.37 6.79
CA PHE A 110 23.97 8.12 7.99
C PHE A 110 24.56 6.70 8.01
N LEU A 111 23.76 5.67 7.75
CA LEU A 111 24.27 4.29 7.67
C LEU A 111 25.26 4.12 6.51
N SER A 112 25.00 4.75 5.37
CA SER A 112 25.90 4.72 4.22
C SER A 112 27.27 5.27 4.61
N ASP A 113 27.32 6.43 5.27
CA ASP A 113 28.56 7.08 5.69
C ASP A 113 29.36 6.25 6.71
N VAL A 114 28.67 5.72 7.75
CA VAL A 114 29.31 4.91 8.79
C VAL A 114 29.91 3.64 8.19
N LEU A 115 29.16 2.94 7.33
CA LEU A 115 29.59 1.67 6.77
C LEU A 115 30.62 1.84 5.64
N LEU A 116 30.62 2.96 4.92
CA LEU A 116 31.67 3.30 3.96
C LEU A 116 33.00 3.59 4.67
N LYS A 117 32.98 4.35 5.76
CA LYS A 117 34.18 4.63 6.57
C LYS A 117 34.81 3.37 7.16
N ALA A 118 33.98 2.39 7.49
CA ALA A 118 34.42 1.10 8.03
C ALA A 118 34.80 0.06 6.95
N ASP A 119 34.83 0.44 5.66
CA ASP A 119 35.09 -0.45 4.52
C ASP A 119 34.14 -1.67 4.45
N LEU A 120 32.93 -1.52 4.99
CA LEU A 120 31.89 -2.56 4.97
C LEU A 120 31.02 -2.50 3.71
N LEU A 121 31.08 -1.41 2.94
CA LEU A 121 30.35 -1.18 1.70
C LEU A 121 31.28 -0.77 0.56
N GLN A 122 30.97 -1.21 -0.66
CA GLN A 122 31.71 -0.85 -1.88
C GLN A 122 31.21 0.44 -2.55
N GLY A 123 30.14 1.05 -2.03
CA GLY A 123 29.53 2.24 -2.60
C GLY A 123 28.31 2.71 -1.79
N GLU A 124 27.85 3.92 -2.09
CA GLU A 124 26.75 4.56 -1.38
C GLU A 124 25.43 3.79 -1.48
N LEU A 125 24.68 3.78 -0.38
CA LEU A 125 23.34 3.20 -0.35
C LEU A 125 22.34 4.17 -1.00
N LYS A 126 21.74 3.75 -2.12
CA LYS A 126 20.71 4.52 -2.82
C LYS A 126 19.32 4.07 -2.42
N ALA A 127 18.48 5.03 -1.99
CA ALA A 127 17.08 4.80 -1.65
C ALA A 127 16.15 5.66 -2.53
N VAL A 128 14.92 5.18 -2.76
CA VAL A 128 13.89 5.91 -3.53
C VAL A 128 12.52 5.73 -2.89
N VAL A 129 11.73 6.82 -2.79
CA VAL A 129 10.30 6.70 -2.44
C VAL A 129 9.48 6.33 -3.67
N ARG A 130 8.58 5.37 -3.49
CA ARG A 130 7.58 4.93 -4.47
C ARG A 130 6.21 5.39 -4.00
N LYS A 131 5.63 6.34 -4.74
CA LYS A 131 4.33 6.97 -4.45
C LYS A 131 3.38 6.86 -5.63
N GLY A 132 2.09 7.11 -5.37
CA GLY A 132 1.07 7.22 -6.42
C GLY A 132 1.31 8.40 -7.36
N LYS A 133 0.70 8.35 -8.55
CA LYS A 133 0.85 9.38 -9.61
C LYS A 133 0.39 10.76 -9.15
N GLU A 134 -0.63 10.79 -8.31
CA GLU A 134 -1.24 11.97 -7.73
C GLU A 134 -0.31 12.79 -6.84
N HIS A 135 0.83 12.22 -6.43
CA HIS A 135 1.88 12.90 -5.67
C HIS A 135 2.94 13.57 -6.54
N PHE A 136 2.86 13.42 -7.87
CA PHE A 136 3.83 13.98 -8.79
C PHE A 136 3.20 15.02 -9.70
N VAL A 137 3.99 16.02 -10.08
CA VAL A 137 3.59 17.07 -11.03
C VAL A 137 3.61 16.54 -12.46
N CYS A 138 2.57 16.86 -13.22
CA CYS A 138 2.56 16.73 -14.68
C CYS A 138 2.90 18.08 -15.30
N ASP A 139 4.08 18.18 -15.94
CA ASP A 139 4.60 19.44 -16.50
C ASP A 139 3.65 20.05 -17.54
N TYR A 140 3.00 19.21 -18.35
CA TYR A 140 2.00 19.65 -19.32
C TYR A 140 0.77 20.29 -18.66
N ARG A 141 0.19 19.62 -17.65
CA ARG A 141 -0.96 20.14 -16.90
C ARG A 141 -0.61 21.37 -16.07
N LEU A 142 0.62 21.42 -15.54
CA LEU A 142 1.14 22.60 -14.85
C LEU A 142 1.19 23.81 -15.78
N ALA A 143 1.70 23.64 -17.01
CA ALA A 143 1.75 24.71 -18.01
C ALA A 143 0.35 25.25 -18.33
N GLN A 144 -0.60 24.36 -18.63
CA GLN A 144 -2.00 24.73 -18.86
C GLN A 144 -2.61 25.47 -17.66
N ARG A 145 -2.33 24.98 -16.44
CA ARG A 145 -2.86 25.61 -15.22
C ARG A 145 -2.28 27.01 -15.00
N LEU A 146 -0.97 27.18 -15.20
CA LEU A 146 -0.28 28.47 -15.07
C LEU A 146 -0.82 29.49 -16.08
N GLU A 147 -1.10 29.07 -17.31
CA GLU A 147 -1.73 29.91 -18.33
C GLU A 147 -3.15 30.32 -17.94
N ALA A 148 -3.98 29.36 -17.50
CA ALA A 148 -5.37 29.60 -17.12
C ALA A 148 -5.56 30.50 -15.88
N VAL A 149 -4.52 30.69 -15.06
CA VAL A 149 -4.55 31.56 -13.86
C VAL A 149 -3.77 32.86 -14.02
N ARG A 150 -3.13 33.08 -15.18
CA ARG A 150 -2.23 34.22 -15.41
C ARG A 150 -2.90 35.56 -15.09
N ASP A 151 -4.15 35.72 -15.51
CA ASP A 151 -4.92 36.97 -15.38
C ASP A 151 -5.97 36.92 -14.25
N LYS A 152 -5.90 35.91 -13.38
CA LYS A 152 -6.86 35.74 -12.28
C LYS A 152 -6.27 36.26 -10.97
N ASN A 153 -7.10 36.96 -10.18
CA ASN A 153 -6.78 37.33 -8.80
C ASN A 153 -6.78 36.08 -7.91
N LYS A 154 -5.63 35.43 -7.83
CA LYS A 154 -5.36 34.29 -6.96
C LYS A 154 -4.51 34.75 -5.77
N ASN A 155 -4.69 34.10 -4.62
CA ASN A 155 -3.84 34.31 -3.47
C ASN A 155 -2.35 34.15 -3.85
N GLN A 156 -1.53 35.13 -3.49
CA GLN A 156 -0.12 35.21 -3.85
C GLN A 156 0.67 33.98 -3.39
N ALA A 157 0.46 33.51 -2.16
CA ALA A 157 1.15 32.32 -1.63
C ALA A 157 0.81 31.05 -2.44
N GLN A 158 -0.44 30.91 -2.90
CA GLN A 158 -0.85 29.78 -3.73
C GLN A 158 -0.32 29.89 -5.17
N MET A 159 -0.15 31.11 -5.67
CA MET A 159 0.46 31.37 -6.98
C MET A 159 1.97 31.04 -6.95
N GLU A 160 2.66 31.43 -5.88
CA GLU A 160 4.07 31.10 -5.65
C GLU A 160 4.27 29.59 -5.50
N ALA A 161 3.42 28.92 -4.71
CA ALA A 161 3.42 27.46 -4.58
C ALA A 161 3.25 26.79 -5.96
N LEU A 162 2.29 27.25 -6.78
CA LEU A 162 2.05 26.74 -8.13
C LEU A 162 3.26 26.96 -9.05
N LYS A 163 3.90 28.14 -9.00
CA LYS A 163 5.10 28.43 -9.79
C LYS A 163 6.29 27.58 -9.36
N SER A 164 6.42 27.29 -8.06
CA SER A 164 7.52 26.46 -7.53
C SER A 164 7.52 25.02 -8.09
N LEU A 165 6.36 24.52 -8.53
CA LEU A 165 6.23 23.20 -9.16
C LEU A 165 7.03 23.05 -10.47
N ARG A 166 7.51 24.14 -11.07
CA ARG A 166 8.46 24.08 -12.20
C ARG A 166 9.78 23.41 -11.81
N HIS A 167 10.19 23.57 -10.56
CA HIS A 167 11.43 23.02 -10.03
C HIS A 167 11.17 21.86 -9.07
N ASN A 168 10.08 21.93 -8.30
CA ASN A 168 9.67 20.88 -7.36
C ASN A 168 8.77 19.85 -8.06
N PHE A 169 9.26 18.62 -8.20
CA PHE A 169 8.55 17.54 -8.87
C PHE A 169 7.57 16.80 -7.96
N ASP A 170 7.92 16.67 -6.67
CA ASP A 170 7.10 16.03 -5.65
C ASP A 170 6.11 17.05 -5.05
N LEU A 171 4.81 16.80 -5.21
CA LEU A 171 3.75 17.65 -4.69
C LEU A 171 3.71 17.68 -3.16
N ASP A 172 4.22 16.65 -2.48
CA ASP A 172 4.25 16.58 -1.01
C ASP A 172 5.35 17.46 -0.41
N SER A 173 6.29 17.93 -1.24
CA SER A 173 7.34 18.88 -0.82
C SER A 173 6.89 20.33 -0.86
N VAL A 174 5.74 20.62 -1.47
CA VAL A 174 5.27 22.00 -1.68
C VAL A 174 4.14 22.35 -0.73
N HIS A 175 4.43 23.27 0.17
CA HIS A 175 3.45 23.85 1.08
C HIS A 175 2.56 24.88 0.38
N ASN A 176 1.38 25.17 0.95
CA ASN A 176 0.43 26.19 0.45
C ASN A 176 -0.17 25.93 -0.94
N LEU A 177 0.04 24.75 -1.53
CA LEU A 177 -0.65 24.36 -2.76
C LEU A 177 -2.11 24.00 -2.45
N SER A 178 -3.06 24.64 -3.14
CA SER A 178 -4.48 24.33 -2.93
C SER A 178 -4.82 22.91 -3.39
N GLY A 179 -5.74 22.23 -2.70
CA GLY A 179 -6.20 20.90 -3.10
C GLY A 179 -6.83 20.87 -4.50
N PHE A 180 -7.43 21.99 -4.93
CA PHE A 180 -7.94 22.16 -6.29
C PHE A 180 -6.82 22.16 -7.33
N ASP A 181 -5.77 22.95 -7.12
CA ASP A 181 -4.62 22.97 -8.03
C ASP A 181 -3.89 21.63 -8.04
N ARG A 182 -3.70 21.01 -6.86
CA ARG A 182 -3.06 19.70 -6.73
C ARG A 182 -3.72 18.66 -7.65
N ARG A 183 -5.06 18.61 -7.68
CA ARG A 183 -5.81 17.70 -8.58
C ARG A 183 -5.66 18.03 -10.05
N LEU A 184 -5.52 19.31 -10.40
CA LEU A 184 -5.40 19.75 -11.80
C LEU A 184 -4.00 19.54 -12.37
N VAL A 185 -2.96 19.70 -11.55
CA VAL A 185 -1.56 19.63 -12.00
C VAL A 185 -0.92 18.26 -11.82
N CYS A 186 -1.52 17.36 -11.03
CA CYS A 186 -0.92 16.04 -10.79
C CYS A 186 -0.92 15.14 -12.03
N VAL A 187 -0.04 14.14 -12.02
CA VAL A 187 0.02 13.12 -13.07
C VAL A 187 -1.30 12.35 -13.13
N PRO A 188 -1.97 12.28 -14.30
CA PRO A 188 -3.23 11.56 -14.43
C PRO A 188 -3.06 10.06 -14.21
N LYS A 189 -4.15 9.40 -13.81
CA LYS A 189 -4.24 7.93 -13.74
C LYS A 189 -3.81 7.28 -15.06
N PHE A 190 -4.30 7.82 -16.17
CA PHE A 190 -3.97 7.40 -17.53
C PHE A 190 -3.27 8.53 -18.29
N CYS A 191 -2.03 8.30 -18.71
CA CYS A 191 -1.32 9.21 -19.60
C CYS A 191 -1.57 8.78 -21.05
N PRO A 192 -1.94 9.70 -21.95
CA PRO A 192 -2.11 9.37 -23.36
C PRO A 192 -0.79 8.90 -23.97
N ARG A 193 -0.86 7.97 -24.93
CA ARG A 193 0.34 7.41 -25.60
C ARG A 193 1.15 8.49 -26.32
N GLU A 194 0.44 9.45 -26.91
CA GLU A 194 0.94 10.60 -27.67
C GLU A 194 0.95 11.88 -26.81
N CYS A 195 1.43 11.78 -25.57
CA CYS A 195 1.59 12.97 -24.73
C CYS A 195 2.67 13.89 -25.30
N PRO A 196 2.40 15.19 -25.58
CA PRO A 196 3.39 16.12 -26.12
C PRO A 196 4.64 16.27 -25.24
N GLY A 197 4.46 16.23 -23.91
CA GLY A 197 5.55 16.36 -22.93
C GLY A 197 6.26 15.05 -22.59
N LYS A 198 6.07 13.96 -23.35
CA LYS A 198 6.59 12.63 -22.98
C LYS A 198 8.11 12.55 -22.91
N VAL A 199 8.82 13.20 -23.83
CA VAL A 199 10.29 13.14 -23.95
C VAL A 199 10.98 13.73 -22.72
N GLU A 200 10.47 14.86 -22.22
CA GLU A 200 11.06 15.55 -21.06
C GLU A 200 10.32 15.28 -19.74
N CYS A 201 9.34 14.38 -19.74
CA CYS A 201 8.48 14.11 -18.60
C CYS A 201 9.28 13.70 -17.36
N ARG A 202 9.29 14.55 -16.32
CA ARG A 202 9.99 14.28 -15.05
C ARG A 202 9.48 12.99 -14.37
N TYR A 203 8.19 12.67 -14.52
CA TYR A 203 7.62 11.43 -13.99
C TYR A 203 8.16 10.17 -14.68
N GLN A 204 8.32 10.17 -16.01
CA GLN A 204 8.93 9.02 -16.70
C GLN A 204 10.40 8.87 -16.30
N LYS A 205 11.15 9.98 -16.28
CA LYS A 205 12.55 10.00 -15.82
C LYS A 205 12.70 9.44 -14.39
N HIS A 206 11.80 9.83 -13.48
CA HIS A 206 11.76 9.28 -12.11
C HIS A 206 11.45 7.77 -12.09
N LEU A 207 10.50 7.31 -12.90
CA LEU A 207 10.20 5.87 -13.00
C LEU A 207 11.40 5.08 -13.51
N ASP A 208 12.12 5.58 -14.51
CA ASP A 208 13.29 4.92 -15.07
C ASP A 208 14.45 4.92 -14.07
N SER A 209 14.70 6.03 -13.36
CA SER A 209 15.75 6.10 -12.35
C SER A 209 15.48 5.20 -11.14
N SER A 210 14.21 5.10 -10.73
CA SER A 210 13.81 4.30 -9.57
C SER A 210 13.88 2.79 -9.76
N ARG A 211 14.02 2.32 -11.02
CA ARG A 211 14.06 0.90 -11.39
C ARG A 211 15.47 0.41 -11.71
N LYS A 212 16.48 1.26 -11.58
CA LYS A 212 17.87 0.89 -11.78
C LYS A 212 18.32 -0.10 -10.71
N GLU A 213 19.24 -1.00 -11.07
CA GLU A 213 19.76 -2.05 -10.18
C GLU A 213 20.69 -1.53 -9.07
N ASP A 214 21.15 -0.28 -9.19
CA ASP A 214 21.94 0.38 -8.15
C ASP A 214 21.10 0.88 -6.98
N ILE A 215 19.76 0.90 -7.11
CA ILE A 215 18.84 1.20 -6.02
C ILE A 215 18.86 0.06 -5.01
N PHE A 216 19.34 0.35 -3.81
CA PHE A 216 19.33 -0.57 -2.68
C PHE A 216 17.93 -0.69 -2.08
N LEU A 217 17.25 0.44 -1.87
CA LEU A 217 16.04 0.52 -1.06
C LEU A 217 14.88 1.19 -1.81
N GLN A 218 13.73 0.53 -1.87
CA GLN A 218 12.46 1.10 -2.33
C GLN A 218 11.54 1.30 -1.14
N ILE A 219 11.14 2.53 -0.86
CA ILE A 219 10.29 2.88 0.29
C ILE A 219 8.89 3.21 -0.22
N CYS A 220 7.85 2.61 0.36
CA CYS A 220 6.47 2.86 -0.05
C CYS A 220 5.51 2.85 1.15
N ASN A 221 4.26 3.23 0.91
CA ASN A 221 3.20 3.00 1.89
C ASN A 221 2.55 1.61 1.70
N HIS A 222 1.75 1.19 2.67
CA HIS A 222 1.04 -0.10 2.60
C HIS A 222 0.10 -0.17 1.39
N ASN A 223 -0.59 0.93 1.06
CA ASN A 223 -1.50 0.96 -0.09
C ASN A 223 -0.77 0.71 -1.42
N TYR A 224 0.41 1.27 -1.59
CA TYR A 224 1.23 1.09 -2.80
C TYR A 224 1.80 -0.32 -2.87
N LEU A 225 2.25 -0.89 -1.74
CA LEU A 225 2.68 -2.28 -1.64
C LEU A 225 1.56 -3.24 -2.07
N LEU A 226 0.35 -3.03 -1.55
CA LEU A 226 -0.82 -3.83 -1.89
C LEU A 226 -1.21 -3.66 -3.36
N ALA A 227 -1.18 -2.42 -3.89
CA ALA A 227 -1.42 -2.18 -5.32
C ALA A 227 -0.40 -2.94 -6.19
N ASP A 228 0.88 -2.97 -5.81
CA ASP A 228 1.91 -3.75 -6.50
C ASP A 228 1.62 -5.26 -6.46
N ALA A 229 1.26 -5.80 -5.29
CA ALA A 229 0.89 -7.20 -5.13
C ALA A 229 -0.31 -7.58 -6.03
N MET A 230 -1.34 -6.72 -6.09
CA MET A 230 -2.49 -6.89 -6.96
C MET A 230 -2.10 -6.85 -8.45
N HIS A 231 -1.20 -5.94 -8.84
CA HIS A 231 -0.69 -5.88 -10.20
C HIS A 231 0.01 -7.19 -10.58
N ARG A 232 0.91 -7.68 -9.71
CA ARG A 232 1.64 -8.93 -9.91
C ARG A 232 0.70 -10.13 -10.01
N ALA A 233 -0.29 -10.23 -9.13
CA ALA A 233 -1.27 -11.33 -9.13
C ALA A 233 -2.11 -11.39 -10.42
N ASN A 234 -2.44 -10.24 -11.01
CA ASN A 234 -3.22 -10.14 -12.24
C ASN A 234 -2.38 -10.15 -13.53
N GLY A 235 -1.05 -10.31 -13.43
CA GLY A 235 -0.15 -10.25 -14.60
C GLY A 235 -0.01 -8.84 -15.20
N TYR A 236 -0.39 -7.79 -14.48
CA TYR A 236 -0.16 -6.42 -14.88
C TYR A 236 1.29 -6.00 -14.62
N ARG A 237 1.72 -4.90 -15.27
CA ARG A 237 3.06 -4.34 -15.05
C ARG A 237 3.26 -3.99 -13.56
N PRO A 238 4.31 -4.53 -12.91
CA PRO A 238 4.62 -4.20 -11.52
C PRO A 238 4.90 -2.71 -11.32
N LEU A 239 4.49 -2.21 -10.16
CA LEU A 239 4.71 -0.85 -9.70
C LEU A 239 6.10 -0.73 -9.07
N LEU A 240 6.49 -1.69 -8.24
CA LEU A 240 7.82 -1.80 -7.63
C LEU A 240 8.76 -2.59 -8.55
N ALA A 241 10.04 -2.24 -8.57
CA ALA A 241 11.06 -3.11 -9.17
C ALA A 241 11.13 -4.42 -8.39
N ASP A 242 11.58 -5.50 -9.04
CA ASP A 242 11.74 -6.78 -8.34
C ASP A 242 12.69 -6.64 -7.16
N TYR A 243 12.27 -7.22 -6.04
CA TYR A 243 12.92 -7.07 -4.76
C TYR A 243 13.21 -8.42 -4.14
N ARG A 244 14.28 -8.48 -3.35
CA ARG A 244 14.74 -9.69 -2.66
C ARG A 244 14.03 -9.88 -1.33
N ALA A 245 13.77 -8.78 -0.62
CA ALA A 245 13.17 -8.78 0.70
C ALA A 245 12.13 -7.68 0.84
N LEU A 246 11.16 -7.93 1.70
CA LEU A 246 10.11 -6.99 2.07
C LEU A 246 10.12 -6.83 3.60
N VAL A 247 10.25 -5.58 4.06
CA VAL A 247 10.05 -5.20 5.45
C VAL A 247 8.74 -4.42 5.52
N VAL A 248 7.81 -4.88 6.36
CA VAL A 248 6.58 -4.15 6.66
C VAL A 248 6.69 -3.58 8.06
N ASP A 249 6.95 -2.27 8.14
CA ASP A 249 6.96 -1.54 9.40
C ASP A 249 5.55 -1.09 9.78
N GLU A 250 5.26 -1.02 11.08
CA GLU A 250 3.90 -0.73 11.57
C GLU A 250 2.84 -1.70 11.00
N ALA A 251 3.22 -2.98 10.84
CA ALA A 251 2.44 -4.02 10.16
C ALA A 251 1.03 -4.23 10.70
N HIS A 252 0.74 -3.79 11.93
CA HIS A 252 -0.61 -3.81 12.49
C HIS A 252 -1.63 -2.97 11.68
N LYS A 253 -1.17 -2.01 10.86
CA LYS A 253 -2.01 -1.21 9.96
C LYS A 253 -2.23 -1.84 8.59
N LEU A 254 -1.46 -2.87 8.24
CA LEU A 254 -1.56 -3.55 6.95
C LEU A 254 -2.95 -4.18 6.71
N PRO A 255 -3.60 -4.84 7.69
CA PRO A 255 -4.95 -5.38 7.51
C PRO A 255 -5.99 -4.30 7.20
N GLU A 256 -5.90 -3.14 7.85
CA GLU A 256 -6.80 -2.01 7.58
C GLU A 256 -6.61 -1.48 6.15
N ALA A 257 -5.35 -1.28 5.73
CA ALA A 257 -5.02 -0.90 4.36
C ALA A 257 -5.55 -1.92 3.32
N ALA A 258 -5.40 -3.22 3.61
CA ALA A 258 -5.93 -4.29 2.76
C ALA A 258 -7.46 -4.27 2.69
N SER A 259 -8.13 -4.03 3.83
CA SER A 259 -9.59 -3.89 3.88
C SER A 259 -10.08 -2.70 3.04
N GLN A 260 -9.41 -1.54 3.13
CA GLN A 260 -9.77 -0.37 2.33
C GLN A 260 -9.57 -0.58 0.82
N MET A 261 -8.59 -1.38 0.42
CA MET A 261 -8.25 -1.59 -0.99
C MET A 261 -9.00 -2.74 -1.66
N TYR A 262 -9.18 -3.85 -0.94
CA TYR A 262 -9.78 -5.09 -1.46
C TYR A 262 -11.17 -5.34 -0.92
N GLY A 263 -11.57 -4.61 0.12
CA GLY A 263 -12.90 -4.71 0.71
C GLY A 263 -13.96 -4.37 -0.32
N ARG A 264 -14.94 -5.26 -0.42
CA ARG A 264 -16.22 -4.97 -1.04
C ARG A 264 -17.25 -4.90 0.07
N SER A 265 -18.08 -3.87 0.05
CA SER A 265 -19.18 -3.69 0.97
C SER A 265 -20.44 -3.37 0.18
N ILE A 266 -21.58 -3.71 0.77
CA ILE A 266 -22.86 -3.23 0.27
C ILE A 266 -23.69 -2.69 1.44
N GLY A 267 -24.02 -1.41 1.36
CA GLY A 267 -24.82 -0.70 2.32
C GLY A 267 -26.26 -0.50 1.85
N ARG A 268 -27.08 0.05 2.75
CA ARG A 268 -28.45 0.46 2.42
C ARG A 268 -28.50 1.49 1.29
N GLU A 269 -27.54 2.39 1.26
CA GLU A 269 -27.45 3.44 0.24
C GLU A 269 -27.21 2.85 -1.15
N ASP A 270 -26.34 1.84 -1.28
CA ASP A 270 -26.10 1.14 -2.55
C ASP A 270 -27.38 0.47 -3.08
N VAL A 271 -28.13 -0.18 -2.19
CA VAL A 271 -29.39 -0.85 -2.56
C VAL A 271 -30.47 0.16 -2.93
N GLN A 272 -30.55 1.28 -2.21
CA GLN A 272 -31.44 2.40 -2.53
C GLN A 272 -31.12 3.00 -3.89
N GLU A 273 -29.84 3.17 -4.20
CA GLU A 273 -29.37 3.66 -5.49
C GLU A 273 -29.82 2.70 -6.60
N ILE A 274 -29.54 1.40 -6.49
CA ILE A 274 -29.97 0.39 -7.48
C ILE A 274 -31.50 0.43 -7.65
N ALA A 275 -32.26 0.48 -6.56
CA ALA A 275 -33.72 0.54 -6.62
C ALA A 275 -34.24 1.83 -7.29
N TYR A 276 -33.59 2.97 -7.03
CA TYR A 276 -33.91 4.24 -7.67
C TYR A 276 -33.75 4.16 -9.19
N PHE A 277 -32.63 3.60 -9.65
CA PHE A 277 -32.36 3.48 -11.09
C PHE A 277 -33.23 2.44 -11.78
N LEU A 278 -33.56 1.32 -11.11
CA LEU A 278 -34.59 0.40 -11.60
C LEU A 278 -35.96 1.09 -11.76
N GLY A 279 -36.29 2.01 -10.86
CA GLY A 279 -37.49 2.85 -10.97
C GLY A 279 -37.52 3.71 -12.23
N ARG A 280 -36.37 4.31 -12.60
CA ARG A 280 -36.23 5.10 -13.82
C ARG A 280 -36.38 4.27 -15.11
N GLU A 281 -36.01 2.99 -15.07
CA GLU A 281 -36.16 2.04 -16.19
C GLU A 281 -37.55 1.37 -16.21
N HIS A 282 -38.56 1.95 -15.56
CA HIS A 282 -39.91 1.40 -15.41
C HIS A 282 -39.97 0.01 -14.73
N LYS A 283 -38.93 -0.37 -13.96
CA LYS A 283 -38.85 -1.59 -13.14
C LYS A 283 -39.04 -1.29 -11.65
N GLY A 284 -39.88 -0.31 -11.31
CA GLY A 284 -40.06 0.15 -9.93
C GLY A 284 -40.57 -0.93 -8.96
N THR A 285 -41.33 -1.92 -9.45
CA THR A 285 -41.73 -3.09 -8.66
C THR A 285 -40.54 -3.93 -8.20
N ASP A 286 -39.51 -4.02 -9.03
CA ASP A 286 -38.31 -4.80 -8.75
C ASP A 286 -37.39 -4.07 -7.78
N GLY A 287 -37.27 -2.74 -7.92
CA GLY A 287 -36.61 -1.90 -6.92
C GLY A 287 -37.24 -2.00 -5.53
N LYS A 288 -38.58 -2.01 -5.43
CA LYS A 288 -39.29 -2.22 -4.14
C LYS A 288 -39.00 -3.58 -3.53
N ARG A 289 -39.09 -4.65 -4.33
CA ARG A 289 -38.79 -6.03 -3.87
C ARG A 289 -37.35 -6.17 -3.37
N LEU A 290 -36.39 -5.52 -4.04
CA LEU A 290 -35.00 -5.50 -3.61
C LEU A 290 -34.83 -4.84 -2.24
N MET A 291 -35.45 -3.67 -2.06
CA MET A 291 -35.41 -2.92 -0.80
C MET A 291 -36.07 -3.69 0.34
N GLU A 292 -37.20 -4.35 0.09
CA GLU A 292 -37.91 -5.19 1.08
C GLU A 292 -37.05 -6.38 1.51
N GLY A 293 -36.47 -7.11 0.55
CA GLY A 293 -35.59 -8.25 0.83
C GLY A 293 -34.35 -7.84 1.63
N PHE A 294 -33.71 -6.72 1.24
CA PHE A 294 -32.55 -6.21 1.96
C PHE A 294 -32.91 -5.71 3.35
N SER A 295 -34.06 -5.06 3.53
CA SER A 295 -34.52 -4.61 4.84
C SER A 295 -34.82 -5.79 5.78
N ALA A 296 -35.38 -6.89 5.26
CA ALA A 296 -35.59 -8.11 6.02
C ALA A 296 -34.25 -8.74 6.47
N LEU A 297 -33.26 -8.80 5.57
CA LEU A 297 -31.90 -9.23 5.91
C LEU A 297 -31.28 -8.35 7.00
N GLN A 298 -31.34 -7.03 6.87
CA GLN A 298 -30.82 -6.10 7.86
C GLN A 298 -31.52 -6.25 9.22
N ALA A 299 -32.84 -6.45 9.23
CA ALA A 299 -33.59 -6.66 10.46
C ALA A 299 -33.16 -7.95 11.18
N GLU A 300 -32.95 -9.04 10.43
CA GLU A 300 -32.48 -10.31 10.99
C GLU A 300 -31.07 -10.18 11.57
N ILE A 301 -30.17 -9.48 10.89
CA ILE A 301 -28.82 -9.26 11.40
C ILE A 301 -28.83 -8.40 12.66
N ARG A 302 -29.70 -7.37 12.74
CA ARG A 302 -29.84 -6.53 13.92
C ARG A 302 -30.37 -7.26 15.16
N LYS A 303 -31.27 -8.23 15.01
CA LYS A 303 -31.84 -9.00 16.15
C LYS A 303 -30.78 -9.72 16.98
N HIS A 304 -29.65 -10.05 16.37
CA HIS A 304 -28.58 -10.80 17.00
C HIS A 304 -27.43 -9.90 17.51
N ARG A 305 -27.54 -8.58 17.37
CA ARG A 305 -26.63 -7.64 18.01
C ARG A 305 -27.03 -7.55 19.49
N LYS A 306 -26.22 -8.11 20.39
CA LYS A 306 -26.38 -7.80 21.81
C LYS A 306 -26.21 -6.28 21.99
N ASP A 307 -27.14 -5.67 22.70
CA ASP A 307 -27.08 -4.25 23.05
C ASP A 307 -25.74 -3.91 23.70
N GLY A 308 -25.02 -2.92 23.16
CA GLY A 308 -24.19 -2.05 23.99
C GLY A 308 -22.66 -2.27 24.08
N THR A 309 -21.98 -2.88 23.10
CA THR A 309 -20.52 -2.67 22.96
C THR A 309 -20.19 -2.03 21.62
N GLU A 310 -20.18 -0.69 21.61
CA GLU A 310 -19.37 0.06 20.65
C GLU A 310 -17.90 -0.05 21.10
N ASP A 311 -17.24 -1.15 20.74
CA ASP A 311 -15.79 -1.20 20.84
C ASP A 311 -15.18 -0.70 19.53
N MET A 312 -14.41 0.39 19.63
CA MET A 312 -13.54 0.93 18.58
C MET A 312 -12.37 -0.02 18.25
N ALA A 313 -12.66 -1.27 17.91
CA ALA A 313 -11.71 -2.22 17.36
C ALA A 313 -12.50 -3.40 16.74
N GLY A 314 -13.08 -3.18 15.56
CA GLY A 314 -13.89 -4.15 14.81
C GLY A 314 -13.15 -5.46 14.46
N LYS A 315 -12.97 -6.33 15.46
CA LYS A 315 -12.36 -7.65 15.35
C LYS A 315 -13.08 -8.63 16.29
N GLU A 316 -14.38 -8.80 16.08
CA GLU A 316 -14.98 -10.09 16.40
C GLU A 316 -14.97 -10.96 15.14
N SER A 317 -14.56 -12.21 15.32
CA SER A 317 -14.67 -13.28 14.33
C SER A 317 -16.06 -13.25 13.71
N PHE A 318 -16.15 -13.27 12.38
CA PHE A 318 -17.41 -13.34 11.63
C PHE A 318 -18.38 -14.36 12.27
N TYR A 319 -19.41 -13.86 12.96
CA TYR A 319 -20.53 -14.68 13.43
C TYR A 319 -21.75 -14.27 12.63
N PHE A 320 -22.02 -14.99 11.55
CA PHE A 320 -23.31 -14.88 10.89
C PHE A 320 -24.34 -15.53 11.81
N PRO A 321 -25.35 -14.79 12.29
CA PRO A 321 -26.33 -15.39 13.17
C PRO A 321 -27.05 -16.56 12.50
N PRO A 322 -27.45 -17.62 13.23
CA PRO A 322 -28.09 -18.79 12.66
C PRO A 322 -29.33 -18.48 11.79
N GLY A 323 -30.06 -17.39 12.08
CA GLY A 323 -31.20 -16.91 11.29
C GLY A 323 -30.82 -16.07 10.06
N ALA A 324 -29.68 -15.38 10.11
CA ALA A 324 -29.24 -14.49 9.04
C ALA A 324 -28.84 -15.27 7.78
N GLY A 325 -28.25 -16.47 7.92
CA GLY A 325 -27.84 -17.30 6.79
C GLY A 325 -28.98 -17.63 5.84
N THR A 326 -30.15 -17.96 6.39
CA THR A 326 -31.37 -18.21 5.62
C THR A 326 -31.88 -16.95 4.95
N ALA A 327 -31.90 -15.81 5.65
CA ALA A 327 -32.32 -14.54 5.06
C ALA A 327 -31.39 -14.08 3.92
N LEU A 328 -30.08 -14.31 4.07
CA LEU A 328 -29.08 -14.01 3.06
C LEU A 328 -29.23 -14.92 1.83
N ALA A 329 -29.45 -16.22 2.03
CA ALA A 329 -29.71 -17.16 0.94
C ALA A 329 -30.99 -16.80 0.17
N GLN A 330 -32.07 -16.45 0.87
CA GLN A 330 -33.30 -15.97 0.25
C GLN A 330 -33.08 -14.68 -0.55
N MET A 331 -32.27 -13.76 -0.02
CA MET A 331 -31.94 -12.51 -0.71
C MET A 331 -31.12 -12.78 -1.98
N GLN A 332 -30.11 -13.66 -1.90
CA GLN A 332 -29.31 -14.05 -3.05
C GLN A 332 -30.17 -14.72 -4.13
N GLU A 333 -31.05 -15.66 -3.77
CA GLU A 333 -31.95 -16.33 -4.71
C GLU A 333 -32.89 -15.35 -5.41
N ARG A 334 -33.49 -14.41 -4.65
CA ARG A 334 -34.31 -13.33 -5.21
C ARG A 334 -33.51 -12.50 -6.21
N LEU A 335 -32.28 -12.13 -5.87
CA LEU A 335 -31.43 -11.33 -6.72
C LEU A 335 -31.04 -12.08 -8.01
N GLN A 336 -30.70 -13.37 -7.93
CA GLN A 336 -30.45 -14.22 -9.09
C GLN A 336 -31.65 -14.29 -10.04
N LEU A 337 -32.87 -14.47 -9.49
CA LEU A 337 -34.10 -14.48 -10.28
C LEU A 337 -34.36 -13.11 -10.95
N MET A 338 -34.09 -12.02 -10.23
CA MET A 338 -34.20 -10.67 -10.78
C MET A 338 -33.19 -10.43 -11.92
N ILE A 339 -31.92 -10.79 -11.74
CA ILE A 339 -30.86 -10.68 -12.75
C ILE A 339 -31.28 -11.42 -14.03
N LYS A 340 -31.72 -12.69 -13.92
CA LYS A 340 -32.17 -13.49 -15.06
C LYS A 340 -33.32 -12.84 -15.84
N ARG A 341 -34.30 -12.28 -15.12
CA ARG A 341 -35.47 -11.65 -15.74
C ARG A 341 -35.18 -10.27 -16.33
N LEU A 342 -34.25 -9.52 -15.73
CA LEU A 342 -33.90 -8.16 -16.15
C LEU A 342 -32.77 -8.13 -17.18
N ALA A 343 -32.13 -9.26 -17.46
CA ALA A 343 -31.12 -9.39 -18.50
C ALA A 343 -31.61 -8.81 -19.84
N GLY A 344 -30.82 -7.90 -20.41
CA GLY A 344 -31.14 -7.21 -21.68
C GLY A 344 -32.21 -6.12 -21.59
N ASN A 345 -32.88 -5.96 -20.44
CA ASN A 345 -33.98 -5.01 -20.25
C ASN A 345 -33.62 -3.81 -19.34
N ILE A 346 -32.35 -3.72 -18.92
CA ILE A 346 -31.82 -2.62 -18.11
C ILE A 346 -30.42 -2.23 -18.63
N PRO A 347 -29.97 -0.98 -18.39
CA PRO A 347 -28.61 -0.55 -18.68
C PRO A 347 -27.56 -1.48 -18.06
N TYR A 348 -26.49 -1.75 -18.82
CA TYR A 348 -25.41 -2.67 -18.44
C TYR A 348 -24.80 -2.38 -17.06
N TRP A 349 -24.67 -1.11 -16.69
CA TRP A 349 -24.08 -0.72 -15.41
C TRP A 349 -24.97 -1.07 -14.20
N ILE A 350 -26.30 -1.01 -14.34
CA ILE A 350 -27.24 -1.43 -13.28
C ILE A 350 -27.15 -2.95 -13.13
N PHE A 351 -27.19 -3.66 -14.26
CA PHE A 351 -27.07 -5.11 -14.30
C PHE A 351 -25.78 -5.58 -13.59
N ARG A 352 -24.64 -4.95 -13.91
CA ARG A 352 -23.36 -5.25 -13.28
C ARG A 352 -23.35 -5.01 -11.77
N ARG A 353 -23.95 -3.92 -11.27
CA ARG A 353 -24.06 -3.69 -9.81
C ARG A 353 -24.93 -4.74 -9.12
N MET A 354 -25.97 -5.25 -9.79
CA MET A 354 -26.77 -6.35 -9.27
C MET A 354 -25.99 -7.66 -9.23
N GLU A 355 -25.17 -7.96 -10.25
CA GLU A 355 -24.27 -9.12 -10.24
C GLU A 355 -23.21 -9.02 -9.13
N GLU A 356 -22.58 -7.85 -8.95
CA GLU A 356 -21.60 -7.62 -7.89
C GLU A 356 -22.20 -7.81 -6.48
N MET A 357 -23.45 -7.38 -6.29
CA MET A 357 -24.21 -7.61 -5.05
C MET A 357 -24.52 -9.11 -4.82
N GLU A 358 -24.86 -9.84 -5.87
CA GLU A 358 -25.14 -11.28 -5.81
C GLU A 358 -23.89 -12.09 -5.47
N GLU A 359 -22.77 -11.78 -6.12
CA GLU A 359 -21.48 -12.40 -5.82
C GLU A 359 -21.08 -12.17 -4.36
N LEU A 360 -21.24 -10.93 -3.88
CA LEU A 360 -20.90 -10.55 -2.50
C LEU A 360 -21.72 -11.38 -1.49
N PHE A 361 -23.04 -11.49 -1.69
CA PHE A 361 -23.88 -12.33 -0.83
C PHE A 361 -23.49 -13.81 -0.90
N GLY A 362 -23.11 -14.30 -2.09
CA GLY A 362 -22.60 -15.65 -2.25
C GLY A 362 -21.32 -15.92 -1.47
N TRP A 363 -20.43 -14.93 -1.33
CA TRP A 363 -19.21 -15.07 -0.53
C TRP A 363 -19.50 -15.24 0.95
N PHE A 364 -20.51 -14.53 1.48
CA PHE A 364 -20.93 -14.68 2.86
C PHE A 364 -21.55 -16.06 3.17
N LEU A 365 -22.12 -16.74 2.18
CA LEU A 365 -22.66 -18.11 2.35
C LEU A 365 -21.60 -19.21 2.23
N LYS A 366 -20.55 -19.01 1.43
CA LYS A 366 -19.58 -20.06 1.08
C LYS A 366 -18.54 -20.37 2.17
N ASN A 367 -18.48 -19.59 3.25
CA ASN A 367 -17.50 -19.70 4.34
C ASN A 367 -16.08 -20.03 3.82
N ASP A 368 -15.67 -19.36 2.74
CA ASP A 368 -14.38 -19.59 2.09
C ASP A 368 -13.28 -18.89 2.90
N LYS A 369 -12.32 -19.67 3.38
CA LYS A 369 -11.19 -19.21 4.21
C LYS A 369 -10.28 -18.19 3.51
N ARG A 370 -10.46 -17.98 2.19
CA ARG A 370 -9.74 -16.96 1.41
C ARG A 370 -10.26 -15.54 1.64
N TYR A 371 -11.44 -15.39 2.26
CA TYR A 371 -12.01 -14.09 2.56
C TYR A 371 -12.04 -13.85 4.07
N ILE A 372 -11.78 -12.60 4.46
CA ILE A 372 -12.06 -12.13 5.82
C ILE A 372 -13.39 -11.39 5.73
N LEU A 373 -14.41 -11.94 6.38
CA LEU A 373 -15.77 -11.42 6.32
C LEU A 373 -16.04 -10.53 7.54
N PHE A 374 -16.60 -9.35 7.32
CA PHE A 374 -17.02 -8.39 8.34
C PHE A 374 -18.47 -7.94 8.04
N TYR A 375 -19.23 -7.51 9.05
CA TYR A 375 -20.57 -6.92 8.90
C TYR A 375 -20.54 -5.40 9.04
#